data_AF-A0AA46KD91-F1
#
_entry.id   AF-A0AA46KD91-F1
#
_cell.length_a   1.000
_cell.length_b   1.000
_cell.length_c   1.000
_cell.angle_alpha   90.00
_cell.angle_beta   90.00
_cell.angle_gamma   90.00
#
_symmetry.space_group_name_H-M   'P 1'
#
loop_
_entity.id
_entity.type
_entity.pdbx_description
1 polymer ?
#
loop_
_entity_poly.entity_id
_entity_poly.type
_entity_poly.pdbx_seq_one_letter_code
_entity_poly.pdbx_strand_id
1 'polypeptide(L)'
;MTNKPKLRNKVQNLYLNDKTHSTLKALAAHQESTIQATAAHWLEEIQPIMQEMVQAFDDIKGGENTQKVLQNFMAKSLHMAADSLEIDDKDEK
;
A
#
# COMPACT_ATOMS: atom_id res chain seq x y z
N MET A 1 -21.09 19.52 12.45
CA MET A 1 -19.79 18.88 12.10
C MET A 1 -19.51 19.14 10.64
N THR A 2 -18.50 19.95 10.33
CA THR A 2 -18.15 20.30 8.94
C THR A 2 -17.33 19.17 8.33
N ASN A 3 -17.98 18.34 7.51
CA ASN A 3 -17.34 17.27 6.78
C ASN A 3 -16.52 17.88 5.62
N LYS A 4 -15.29 18.31 5.91
CA LYS A 4 -14.40 18.82 4.86
C LYS A 4 -14.01 17.63 3.95
N PRO A 5 -14.22 17.72 2.63
CA PRO A 5 -13.83 16.64 1.74
C PRO A 5 -12.30 16.45 1.81
N LYS A 6 -11.86 15.19 1.95
CA LYS A 6 -10.43 14.83 1.87
C LYS A 6 -9.92 15.29 0.50
N LEU A 7 -8.94 16.20 0.50
CA LEU A 7 -8.25 16.65 -0.72
C LEU A 7 -7.52 15.44 -1.34
N ARG A 8 -7.98 14.97 -2.50
CA ARG A 8 -7.30 13.93 -3.27
C ARG A 8 -6.37 14.57 -4.30
N ASN A 9 -5.09 14.19 -4.28
CA ASN A 9 -4.13 14.64 -5.28
C ASN A 9 -4.22 13.73 -6.51
N LYS A 10 -4.38 14.34 -7.69
CA LYS A 10 -4.42 13.60 -8.95
C LYS A 10 -3.00 13.17 -9.32
N VAL A 11 -2.77 11.86 -9.42
CA VAL A 11 -1.58 11.30 -10.08
C VAL A 11 -1.83 11.31 -11.59
N GLN A 12 -0.82 11.69 -12.39
CA GLN A 12 -0.90 11.74 -13.85
C GLN A 12 -1.22 10.35 -14.47
N ASN A 13 -1.52 10.33 -15.78
CA ASN A 13 -1.80 9.10 -16.53
C ASN A 13 -0.62 8.10 -16.39
N LEU A 14 -0.83 7.03 -15.61
CA LEU A 14 0.13 5.94 -15.45
C LEU A 14 0.03 5.01 -16.66
N TYR A 15 1.16 4.78 -17.33
CA TYR A 15 1.29 3.75 -18.35
C TYR A 15 1.80 2.48 -17.68
N LEU A 16 1.06 1.38 -17.83
CA LEU A 16 1.38 0.08 -17.27
C LEU A 16 1.83 -0.85 -18.39
N ASN A 17 2.74 -1.77 -18.08
CA ASN A 17 3.00 -2.89 -18.99
C ASN A 17 1.79 -3.84 -19.03
N ASP A 18 1.72 -4.66 -20.08
CA ASP A 18 0.59 -5.56 -20.34
C ASP A 18 0.29 -6.51 -19.18
N LYS A 19 1.34 -7.00 -18.50
CA LYS A 19 1.20 -7.94 -17.37
C LYS A 19 0.55 -7.25 -16.17
N THR A 20 1.06 -6.08 -15.77
CA THR A 20 0.51 -5.30 -14.65
C THR A 20 -0.92 -4.85 -14.94
N HIS A 21 -1.20 -4.39 -16.16
CA HIS A 21 -2.56 -4.03 -16.58
C HIS A 21 -3.52 -5.22 -16.50
N SER A 22 -3.10 -6.40 -16.98
CA SER A 22 -3.92 -7.62 -16.96
C SER A 22 -4.21 -8.10 -15.53
N THR A 23 -3.23 -8.03 -14.63
CA THR A 23 -3.42 -8.37 -13.22
C THR A 23 -4.41 -7.40 -12.54
N LEU A 24 -4.27 -6.09 -12.75
CA LEU A 24 -5.20 -5.11 -12.21
C LEU A 24 -6.62 -5.29 -12.78
N LYS A 25 -6.74 -5.64 -14.06
CA LYS A 25 -8.04 -5.96 -14.68
C LYS A 25 -8.71 -7.17 -14.03
N ALA A 26 -7.95 -8.23 -13.74
CA ALA A 26 -8.48 -9.40 -13.05
C ALA A 26 -8.93 -9.05 -11.62
N LEU A 27 -8.11 -8.31 -10.88
CA LEU A 27 -8.45 -7.87 -9.52
C LEU A 27 -9.70 -6.98 -9.50
N ALA A 28 -9.82 -6.03 -10.43
CA ALA A 28 -10.99 -5.17 -10.54
C ALA A 28 -12.27 -5.96 -10.85
N ALA A 29 -12.18 -6.99 -11.71
CA ALA A 29 -13.31 -7.89 -11.99
C ALA A 29 -13.74 -8.68 -10.76
N HIS A 30 -12.79 -9.16 -9.93
CA HIS A 30 -13.09 -9.84 -8.67
C HIS A 30 -13.76 -8.95 -7.64
N GLN A 31 -13.40 -7.67 -7.59
CA GLN A 31 -13.95 -6.68 -6.67
C GLN A 31 -15.21 -5.97 -7.20
N GLU A 32 -15.74 -6.39 -8.35
CA GLU A 32 -16.85 -5.74 -9.06
C GLU A 32 -16.65 -4.21 -9.23
N SER A 33 -15.40 -3.82 -9.50
CA SER A 33 -14.98 -2.42 -9.54
C SER A 33 -14.32 -2.05 -10.87
N THR A 34 -13.97 -0.77 -11.02
CA THR A 34 -13.21 -0.29 -12.18
C THR A 34 -11.71 -0.43 -11.94
N ILE A 35 -10.92 -0.63 -13.00
CA ILE A 35 -9.45 -0.70 -12.92
C ILE A 35 -8.88 0.52 -12.19
N GLN A 36 -9.41 1.71 -12.46
CA GLN A 36 -8.97 2.96 -11.84
C GLN A 36 -9.29 3.01 -10.35
N ALA A 37 -10.49 2.58 -9.95
CA ALA A 37 -10.88 2.55 -8.54
C ALA A 37 -10.06 1.51 -7.76
N THR A 38 -9.89 0.30 -8.31
CA THR A 38 -9.05 -0.74 -7.71
C THR A 38 -7.60 -0.31 -7.61
N ALA A 39 -7.03 0.30 -8.66
CA ALA A 39 -5.66 0.80 -8.60
C ALA A 39 -5.49 1.91 -7.56
N ALA A 40 -6.45 2.84 -7.47
CA ALA A 40 -6.42 3.90 -6.47
C ALA A 40 -6.54 3.34 -5.05
N HIS A 41 -7.45 2.39 -4.83
CA HIS A 41 -7.65 1.75 -3.53
C HIS A 41 -6.40 0.97 -3.11
N TRP A 42 -5.86 0.14 -4.00
CA TRP A 42 -4.65 -0.62 -3.73
C TRP A 42 -3.47 0.29 -3.38
N LEU A 43 -3.28 1.40 -4.11
CA LEU A 43 -2.23 2.40 -3.81
C LEU A 43 -2.41 3.04 -2.42
N GLU A 44 -3.64 3.25 -1.98
CA GLU A 44 -3.95 3.75 -0.64
C GLU A 44 -3.68 2.67 0.42
N GLU A 45 -4.02 1.41 0.17
CA GLU A 45 -3.77 0.27 1.08
C GLU A 45 -2.27 0.01 1.28
N ILE A 46 -1.47 0.06 0.21
CA ILE A 46 -0.03 -0.22 0.31
C ILE A 46 0.80 0.98 0.81
N GLN A 47 0.17 2.15 1.02
CA GLN A 47 0.85 3.37 1.44
C GLN A 47 1.71 3.20 2.72
N PRO A 48 1.24 2.53 3.79
CA PRO A 48 2.03 2.34 4.99
C PRO A 48 3.30 1.52 4.74
N ILE A 49 3.21 0.49 3.90
CA ILE A 49 4.35 -0.36 3.52
C ILE A 49 5.35 0.45 2.69
N MET A 50 4.86 1.26 1.74
CA MET A 50 5.72 2.15 0.95
C MET A 50 6.44 3.17 1.83
N GLN A 51 5.78 3.68 2.87
CA GLN A 51 6.39 4.63 3.80
C GLN A 51 7.54 3.99 4.60
N GLU A 52 7.35 2.77 5.11
CA GLU A 52 8.43 2.03 5.79
C GLU A 52 9.60 1.70 4.84
N MET A 53 9.31 1.42 3.57
CA MET A 53 10.34 1.19 2.55
C MET A 53 11.15 2.47 2.26
N VAL A 54 10.49 3.64 2.20
CA VAL A 54 11.18 4.93 2.05
C VAL A 54 12.09 5.20 3.25
N GLN A 55 11.60 5.00 4.48
CA GLN A 55 12.41 5.17 5.68
C GLN A 55 13.63 4.25 5.67
N ALA A 56 13.44 2.97 5.31
CA ALA A 56 14.54 2.02 5.20
C ALA A 56 15.61 2.48 4.20
N PHE A 57 15.23 3.09 3.07
CA PHE A 57 16.19 3.66 2.13
C PHE A 57 16.95 4.86 2.70
N ASP A 58 16.27 5.73 3.45
CA ASP A 58 16.90 6.90 4.07
C ASP A 58 17.88 6.48 5.17
N ASP A 59 17.55 5.48 5.98
CA ASP A 59 18.43 4.94 7.03
C ASP A 59 19.70 4.30 6.42
N ILE A 60 19.55 3.53 5.34
CA ILE A 60 20.69 2.96 4.61
C ILE A 60 21.59 4.06 4.04
N LYS A 61 21.00 5.12 3.46
CA LYS A 61 21.76 6.27 2.96
C LYS A 61 22.42 7.07 4.08
N GLY A 62 21.80 7.10 5.26
CA GLY A 62 22.34 7.70 6.49
C GLY A 62 23.53 6.94 7.09
N GLY A 63 23.87 5.77 6.55
CA GLY A 63 24.99 4.95 6.99
C GLY A 63 24.63 3.91 8.05
N GLU A 64 23.34 3.66 8.28
CA GLU A 64 22.93 2.54 9.14
C GLU A 64 23.31 1.19 8.52
N ASN A 65 23.42 0.18 9.38
CA ASN A 65 23.71 -1.18 8.94
C ASN A 65 22.56 -1.72 8.07
N THR A 66 22.82 -1.90 6.78
CA THR A 66 21.82 -2.32 5.79
C THR A 66 21.09 -3.61 6.18
N GLN A 67 21.80 -4.61 6.71
CA GLN A 67 21.18 -5.87 7.09
C GLN A 67 20.17 -5.69 8.23
N LYS A 68 20.52 -4.87 9.24
CA LYS A 68 19.64 -4.55 10.36
C LYS A 68 18.41 -3.77 9.91
N VAL A 69 18.60 -2.77 9.03
CA VAL A 69 17.49 -1.97 8.50
C VAL A 69 16.50 -2.85 7.71
N LEU A 70 17.00 -3.73 6.84
CA LEU A 70 16.14 -4.64 6.07
C LEU A 70 15.41 -5.65 6.97
N GLN A 71 16.06 -6.19 8.00
CA GLN A 71 15.41 -7.06 8.98
C GLN A 71 14.28 -6.34 9.73
N ASN A 72 14.51 -5.09 10.15
CA ASN A 72 13.51 -4.28 10.82
C ASN A 72 12.33 -3.96 9.88
N PHE A 73 12.60 -3.63 8.62
CA PHE A 73 11.57 -3.39 7.62
C PHE A 73 10.68 -4.63 7.42
N MET A 74 11.27 -5.82 7.28
CA MET A 74 10.52 -7.08 7.16
C MET A 74 9.68 -7.36 8.42
N ALA A 75 10.27 -7.20 9.60
CA ALA A 75 9.56 -7.42 10.86
C ALA A 75 8.35 -6.49 11.01
N LYS A 76 8.53 -5.19 10.70
CA LYS A 76 7.43 -4.21 10.71
C LYS A 76 6.36 -4.55 9.69
N SER A 77 6.75 -4.91 8.46
CA SER A 77 5.79 -5.27 7.40
C SER A 77 4.95 -6.50 7.79
N LEU A 78 5.56 -7.49 8.45
CA LEU A 78 4.84 -8.66 8.96
C LEU A 78 3.90 -8.31 10.12
N HIS A 79 4.32 -7.45 11.04
CA HIS A 79 3.44 -6.96 12.11
C HIS A 79 2.25 -6.20 11.56
N MET A 80 2.46 -5.32 10.57
CA MET A 80 1.37 -4.58 9.93
C MET A 80 0.37 -5.50 9.22
N ALA A 81 0.86 -6.58 8.60
CA ALA A 81 -0.02 -7.58 8.01
C ALA A 81 -0.83 -8.34 9.09
N ALA A 82 -0.22 -8.65 10.24
CA ALA A 82 -0.92 -9.28 11.36
C ALA A 82 -1.98 -8.34 11.98
N ASP A 83 -1.65 -7.08 12.20
CA ASP A 83 -2.57 -6.08 12.75
C ASP A 83 -3.78 -5.86 11.82
N SER A 84 -3.58 -5.93 10.50
CA SER A 84 -4.66 -5.85 9.51
C SER A 84 -5.62 -7.04 9.58
N LEU A 85 -5.14 -8.23 9.95
CA LEU A 85 -5.98 -9.44 10.10
C LEU A 85 -6.82 -9.39 11.38
N GLU A 86 -6.28 -8.82 12.47
CA GLU A 86 -7.04 -8.67 13.73
C GLU A 86 -8.16 -7.62 13.68
N ILE A 87 -8.11 -6.70 12.71
CA ILE A 87 -9.14 -5.68 12.49
C ILE A 87 -10.36 -6.30 11.76
N ASP A 88 -10.14 -7.16 10.77
CA ASP A 88 -11.23 -7.87 10.06
C ASP A 88 -12.05 -8.77 11.01
N ASP A 89 -11.40 -9.45 11.97
CA ASP A 89 -12.08 -10.33 12.94
C ASP A 89 -12.99 -9.59 13.95
N LYS A 90 -12.87 -8.26 14.08
CA LYS A 90 -13.66 -7.46 15.02
C LYS A 90 -14.89 -6.81 14.38
N ASP A 91 -14.91 -6.66 13.06
CA ASP A 91 -16.04 -6.09 12.32
C ASP A 91 -17.05 -7.17 11.85
N GLU A 92 -16.78 -8.46 12.08
CA GLU A 92 -17.70 -9.59 11.84
C GLU A 92 -18.58 -10.00 13.05
N LYS A 93 -18.69 -9.19 14.11
CA LYS A 93 -19.53 -9.49 15.30
C LYS A 93 -20.70 -8.54 15.53
#